data_AF-A0AAV7KAU4-F1
#
_entry.id   AF-A0AAV7KAU4-F1
#
_cell.length_a   1.000
_cell.length_b   1.000
_cell.length_c   1.000
_cell.angle_alpha   90.00
_cell.angle_beta   90.00
_cell.angle_gamma   90.00
#
_symmetry.space_group_name_H-M   'P 1'
#
loop_
_entity.id
_entity.type
_entity.pdbx_description
1 polymer ?
#
loop_
_entity_poly.entity_id
_entity_poly.type
_entity_poly.pdbx_seq_one_letter_code
_entity_poly.pdbx_strand_id
1 'polypeptide(L)'
;MPNSGRSRFSVRKELANEAHETINGISAIYFDGRKDQTRVLVEREDGHLHQDTANEEYYTVLSEPGNQYVAHVTPSSGKAKGIARELTDLCRERNSNLMAVGADGARVNTGIYNGCIRLLELEFTKPLHWFICQLHGNELPLRHLFQIIDGKTSGPNSFKGVIGKELNCDFTCKPIAAYHPLCDKTQLIDSDILKNLNKDQKYLYNICHAVQTGICSSELASMQPGPIHHARWTTLANRLLRSYISTIHPTPELTRLVNFIVNYYAPVWFRIKSNPICTDGPKNIFL
;
A
#
# COMPACT_ATOMS: atom_id res chain seq x y z
N MET A 1 2.54 -3.82 30.54
CA MET A 1 2.68 -3.88 29.07
C MET A 1 3.01 -2.48 28.56
N PRO A 2 4.19 -2.23 27.98
CA PRO A 2 4.54 -0.90 27.50
C PRO A 2 3.80 -0.61 26.18
N ASN A 3 3.21 0.59 26.09
CA ASN A 3 2.50 1.11 24.93
C ASN A 3 3.35 1.02 23.64
N SER A 4 2.98 0.10 22.74
CA SER A 4 3.68 -0.18 21.46
C SER A 4 3.71 1.01 20.48
N GLY A 5 2.87 2.03 20.68
CA GLY A 5 2.90 3.27 19.92
C GLY A 5 4.02 4.23 20.34
N ARG A 6 4.36 4.29 21.64
CA ARG A 6 5.42 5.17 22.15
C ARG A 6 6.82 4.67 21.82
N SER A 7 7.04 3.34 21.82
CA SER A 7 8.36 2.78 21.49
C SER A 7 8.69 2.89 19.99
N ARG A 8 7.69 2.83 19.10
CA ARG A 8 7.92 3.05 17.66
C ARG A 8 8.24 4.51 17.35
N PHE A 9 7.65 5.45 18.08
CA PHE A 9 7.94 6.87 17.94
C PHE A 9 9.34 7.22 18.46
N SER A 10 9.78 6.61 19.57
CA SER A 10 11.13 6.80 20.10
C SER A 10 12.20 6.22 19.16
N VAL A 11 12.00 5.00 18.65
CA VAL A 11 12.93 4.38 17.69
C VAL A 11 13.01 5.18 16.37
N ARG A 12 11.90 5.72 15.87
CA ARG A 12 11.90 6.61 14.69
C ARG A 12 12.63 7.93 14.95
N LYS A 13 12.51 8.47 16.16
CA LYS A 13 13.20 9.70 16.57
C LYS A 13 14.70 9.47 16.77
N GLU A 14 15.09 8.31 17.28
CA GLU A 14 16.48 7.85 17.39
C GLU A 14 17.10 7.66 15.99
N LEU A 15 16.43 6.95 15.08
CA LEU A 15 16.86 6.81 13.67
C LEU A 15 16.95 8.15 12.94
N ALA A 16 16.02 9.08 13.21
CA ALA A 16 16.05 10.42 12.64
C ALA A 16 17.20 11.28 13.19
N ASN A 17 17.57 11.07 14.46
CA ASN A 17 18.69 11.77 15.09
C ASN A 17 20.05 11.17 14.68
N GLU A 18 20.15 9.86 14.46
CA GLU A 18 21.35 9.19 13.92
C GLU A 18 21.59 9.54 12.44
N ALA A 19 20.53 9.65 11.64
CA ALA A 19 20.63 10.05 10.23
C ALA A 19 20.89 11.56 10.02
N HIS A 20 20.87 12.36 11.09
CA HIS A 20 21.19 13.78 11.01
C HIS A 20 22.68 14.03 10.72
N GLU A 21 23.53 13.00 10.84
CA GLU A 21 24.88 13.00 10.30
C GLU A 21 24.93 12.33 8.90
N THR A 22 25.52 13.03 7.92
CA THR A 22 26.36 12.47 6.82
C THR A 22 25.79 11.87 5.52
N ILE A 23 24.60 12.23 5.02
CA ILE A 23 24.22 11.86 3.63
C ILE A 23 24.18 13.08 2.70
N ASN A 24 25.24 13.26 1.90
CA ASN A 24 25.34 14.26 0.83
C ASN A 24 25.49 13.59 -0.53
N GLY A 25 25.20 14.33 -1.62
CA GLY A 25 25.42 13.84 -2.98
C GLY A 25 24.43 12.75 -3.40
N ILE A 26 23.18 12.84 -2.95
CA ILE A 26 22.16 11.82 -3.23
C ILE A 26 21.89 11.74 -4.74
N SER A 27 21.95 10.51 -5.27
CA SER A 27 21.72 10.22 -6.68
C SER A 27 20.30 9.77 -6.98
N ALA A 28 19.59 9.18 -6.02
CA ALA A 28 18.19 8.84 -6.17
C ALA A 28 17.47 8.94 -4.83
N ILE A 29 16.20 9.35 -4.86
CA ILE A 29 15.33 9.38 -3.69
C ILE A 29 14.10 8.52 -3.90
N TYR A 30 13.65 7.83 -2.86
CA TYR A 30 12.33 7.22 -2.78
C TYR A 30 11.53 7.94 -1.72
N PHE A 31 10.28 8.26 -2.01
CA PHE A 31 9.43 8.92 -1.03
C PHE A 31 8.04 8.27 -0.94
N ASP A 32 7.52 8.20 0.28
CA ASP A 32 6.19 7.69 0.56
C ASP A 32 5.48 8.57 1.59
N GLY A 33 4.21 8.87 1.31
CA GLY A 33 3.39 9.79 2.07
C GLY A 33 2.45 9.07 3.03
N ARG A 34 2.34 9.59 4.25
CA ARG A 34 1.39 9.13 5.24
C ARG A 34 0.61 10.32 5.80
N LYS A 35 -0.70 10.15 5.89
CA LYS A 35 -1.57 11.10 6.59
C LYS A 35 -1.80 10.58 8.01
N ASP A 36 -1.45 11.39 8.99
CA ASP A 36 -1.76 11.11 10.39
C ASP A 36 -2.73 12.19 10.90
N GLN A 37 -3.66 11.74 11.75
CA GLN A 37 -4.59 12.62 12.45
C GLN A 37 -3.97 13.00 13.78
N THR A 38 -3.63 14.28 13.93
CA THR A 38 -3.06 14.84 15.15
C THR A 38 -4.14 15.64 15.87
N ARG A 39 -4.28 15.43 17.18
CA ARG A 39 -5.15 16.26 18.02
C ARG A 39 -4.46 17.58 18.27
N VAL A 40 -5.10 18.67 17.87
CA VAL A 40 -4.62 20.04 18.09
C VAL A 40 -5.57 20.77 19.03
N LEU A 41 -5.06 21.77 19.74
CA LEU A 41 -5.90 22.68 20.52
C LEU A 41 -6.06 23.97 19.70
N VAL A 42 -7.30 24.34 19.43
CA VAL A 42 -7.64 25.54 18.65
C VAL A 42 -8.44 26.46 19.54
N GLU A 43 -7.98 27.70 19.69
CA GLU A 43 -8.72 28.74 20.37
C GLU A 43 -9.87 29.21 19.47
N ARG A 44 -11.10 29.18 19.97
CA ARG A 44 -12.28 29.65 19.23
C ARG A 44 -12.68 31.06 19.69
N GLU A 45 -13.66 31.64 19.01
CA GLU A 45 -14.18 32.99 19.30
C GLU A 45 -14.71 33.15 20.75
N ASP A 46 -14.97 32.05 21.44
CA ASP A 46 -15.35 32.01 22.86
C ASP A 46 -14.17 32.14 23.84
N GLY A 47 -12.92 32.27 23.33
CA GLY A 47 -11.71 32.38 24.13
C GLY A 47 -11.28 31.08 24.81
N HIS A 48 -11.91 29.95 24.47
CA HIS A 48 -11.58 28.65 25.03
C HIS A 48 -10.81 27.79 24.02
N LEU A 49 -9.87 26.99 24.53
CA LEU A 49 -9.14 25.99 23.74
C LEU A 49 -10.01 24.75 23.54
N HIS A 50 -10.38 24.49 22.30
CA HIS A 50 -11.14 23.30 21.91
C HIS A 50 -10.21 22.27 21.29
N GLN A 51 -10.49 20.99 21.56
CA GLN A 51 -9.75 19.90 20.94
C GLN A 51 -10.28 19.69 19.52
N ASP A 52 -9.43 19.92 18.53
CA ASP A 52 -9.71 19.69 17.11
C ASP A 52 -8.77 18.61 16.56
N THR A 53 -9.05 18.15 15.34
CA THR A 53 -8.22 17.17 14.63
C THR A 53 -7.62 17.81 13.38
N ALA A 54 -6.31 18.02 13.39
CA ALA A 54 -5.56 18.40 12.21
C ALA A 54 -5.09 17.15 11.47
N ASN A 55 -5.23 17.16 10.14
CA ASN A 55 -4.57 16.17 9.30
C ASN A 55 -3.19 16.71 8.95
N GLU A 56 -2.13 16.05 9.42
CA GLU A 56 -0.77 16.33 9.00
C GLU A 56 -0.32 15.25 8.01
N GLU A 57 0.35 15.67 6.95
CA GLU A 57 0.94 14.77 5.97
C GLU A 57 2.45 14.74 6.16
N TYR A 58 2.98 13.54 6.34
CA TYR A 58 4.42 13.30 6.52
C TYR A 58 4.90 12.43 5.37
N TYR A 59 6.05 12.79 4.82
CA TYR A 59 6.70 12.02 3.77
C TYR A 59 8.02 11.48 4.31
N THR A 60 8.21 10.17 4.18
CA THR A 60 9.49 9.52 4.46
C THR A 60 10.32 9.57 3.19
N VAL A 61 11.58 9.98 3.30
CA VAL A 61 12.51 10.03 2.17
C VAL A 61 13.69 9.10 2.45
N LEU A 62 13.94 8.22 1.50
CA LEU A 62 15.06 7.27 1.49
C LEU A 62 15.96 7.61 0.30
N SER A 63 17.25 7.33 0.43
CA SER A 63 18.21 7.44 -0.67
C SER A 63 18.53 6.06 -1.25
N GLU A 64 18.82 6.05 -2.56
CA GLU A 64 19.33 4.89 -3.27
C GLU A 64 20.57 5.27 -4.10
N PRO A 65 21.53 4.33 -4.27
CA PRO A 65 21.54 2.98 -3.73
C PRO A 65 21.84 2.92 -2.23
N GLY A 66 21.30 1.90 -1.54
CA GLY A 66 21.64 1.59 -0.15
C GLY A 66 20.47 1.68 0.83
N ASN A 67 19.27 2.05 0.36
CA ASN A 67 18.05 2.13 1.15
C ASN A 67 18.24 2.89 2.49
N GLN A 68 18.98 3.99 2.44
CA GLN A 68 19.32 4.76 3.66
C GLN A 68 18.26 5.79 3.93
N TYR A 69 17.81 5.88 5.19
CA TYR A 69 16.88 6.92 5.60
C TYR A 69 17.55 8.30 5.53
N VAL A 70 16.89 9.25 4.86
CA VAL A 70 17.42 10.61 4.64
C VAL A 70 16.72 11.61 5.56
N ALA A 71 15.39 11.64 5.51
CA ALA A 71 14.59 12.61 6.24
C ALA A 71 13.11 12.24 6.32
N HIS A 72 12.42 12.91 7.23
CA HIS A 72 10.97 13.09 7.19
C HIS A 72 10.69 14.55 6.83
N VAL A 73 9.82 14.77 5.84
CA VAL A 73 9.39 16.11 5.44
C VAL A 73 7.89 16.28 5.63
N THR A 74 7.47 17.47 6.04
CA THR A 74 6.07 17.80 6.33
C THR A 74 5.64 18.95 5.43
N PRO A 75 5.11 18.67 4.23
CA PRO A 75 4.71 19.72 3.32
C PRO A 75 3.52 20.50 3.88
N SER A 76 3.57 21.83 3.69
CA SER A 76 2.44 22.73 3.98
C SER A 76 1.12 22.36 3.28
N SER A 77 1.18 21.51 2.25
CA SER A 77 0.01 20.95 1.56
C SER A 77 0.31 19.57 1.00
N GLY A 78 -0.63 18.64 1.12
CA GLY A 78 -0.62 17.34 0.46
C GLY A 78 -0.77 17.34 -1.07
N LYS A 79 -0.69 18.52 -1.68
CA LYS A 79 -0.66 18.67 -3.13
C LYS A 79 0.77 18.49 -3.63
N ALA A 80 0.90 18.01 -4.85
CA ALA A 80 2.18 17.77 -5.51
C ALA A 80 3.18 18.94 -5.39
N LYS A 81 2.71 20.18 -5.49
CA LYS A 81 3.55 21.38 -5.36
C LYS A 81 4.15 21.55 -3.97
N GLY A 82 3.39 21.23 -2.91
CA GLY A 82 3.91 21.27 -1.55
C GLY A 82 4.99 20.21 -1.35
N ILE A 83 4.69 18.97 -1.75
CA ILE A 83 5.61 17.83 -1.64
C ILE A 83 6.90 18.10 -2.44
N ALA A 84 6.78 18.52 -3.70
CA ALA A 84 7.94 18.77 -4.56
C ALA A 84 8.84 19.88 -4.02
N ARG A 85 8.28 20.91 -3.38
CA ARG A 85 9.06 21.96 -2.73
C ARG A 85 9.93 21.40 -1.60
N GLU A 86 9.32 20.69 -0.65
CA GLU A 86 10.07 20.10 0.47
C GLU A 86 11.18 19.15 -0.01
N LEU A 87 10.88 18.31 -1.00
CA LEU A 87 11.87 17.40 -1.58
C LEU A 87 12.99 18.15 -2.31
N THR A 88 12.67 19.25 -3.00
CA THR A 88 13.67 20.08 -3.68
C THR A 88 14.60 20.73 -2.67
N ASP A 89 14.05 21.32 -1.61
CA ASP A 89 14.83 21.98 -0.57
C ASP A 89 15.74 20.98 0.16
N LEU A 90 15.21 19.81 0.51
CA LEU A 90 16.01 18.70 1.06
C LEU A 90 17.17 18.31 0.12
N CYS A 91 16.90 18.15 -1.17
CA CYS A 91 17.94 17.74 -2.12
C CYS A 91 19.01 18.82 -2.32
N ARG A 92 18.63 20.11 -2.29
CA ARG A 92 19.57 21.23 -2.32
C ARG A 92 20.43 21.28 -1.05
N GLU A 93 19.83 21.10 0.13
CA GLU A 93 20.54 21.02 1.41
C GLU A 93 21.60 19.91 1.40
N ARG A 94 21.28 18.75 0.80
CA ARG A 94 22.19 17.61 0.69
C ARG A 94 23.15 17.66 -0.51
N ASN A 95 23.23 18.78 -1.24
CA ASN A 95 24.03 18.91 -2.46
C ASN A 95 23.82 17.74 -3.45
N SER A 96 22.56 17.34 -3.62
CA SER A 96 22.18 16.13 -4.36
C SER A 96 22.21 16.35 -5.86
N ASN A 97 22.63 15.32 -6.61
CA ASN A 97 22.53 15.28 -8.06
C ASN A 97 21.56 14.17 -8.49
N LEU A 98 20.26 14.43 -8.34
CA LEU A 98 19.23 13.41 -8.57
C LEU A 98 19.19 12.91 -10.02
N MET A 99 19.31 11.60 -10.22
CA MET A 99 19.12 10.91 -11.49
C MET A 99 17.81 10.14 -11.53
N ALA A 100 17.29 9.71 -10.38
CA ALA A 100 16.07 8.93 -10.30
C ALA A 100 15.21 9.29 -9.08
N VAL A 101 13.91 9.05 -9.20
CA VAL A 101 12.94 9.24 -8.13
C VAL A 101 11.98 8.06 -8.09
N GLY A 102 11.79 7.50 -6.91
CA GLY A 102 10.83 6.44 -6.64
C GLY A 102 9.63 6.91 -5.83
N ALA A 103 8.44 6.49 -6.22
CA ALA A 103 7.19 6.81 -5.52
C ALA A 103 6.11 5.79 -5.83
N ASP A 104 4.98 5.87 -5.12
CA ASP A 104 3.78 5.17 -5.56
C ASP A 104 3.23 5.78 -6.89
N GLY A 105 2.41 5.00 -7.57
CA GLY A 105 1.70 5.44 -8.78
C GLY A 105 0.56 6.45 -8.58
N ALA A 106 0.38 7.06 -7.40
CA ALA A 106 -0.72 7.99 -7.18
C ALA A 106 -0.61 9.23 -8.08
N ARG A 107 -1.76 9.77 -8.49
CA ARG A 107 -1.81 10.94 -9.40
C ARG A 107 -1.05 12.16 -8.88
N VAL A 108 -1.00 12.32 -7.56
CA VAL A 108 -0.23 13.41 -6.92
C VAL A 108 1.27 13.28 -7.18
N ASN A 109 1.79 12.06 -7.34
CA ASN A 109 3.20 11.80 -7.59
C ASN A 109 3.52 11.77 -9.09
N THR A 110 2.66 11.13 -9.89
CA THR A 110 2.92 10.79 -11.31
C THR A 110 2.18 11.64 -12.34
N GLY A 111 1.39 12.63 -11.90
CA GLY A 111 0.62 13.49 -12.81
C GLY A 111 1.48 14.19 -13.88
N ILE A 112 1.03 14.16 -15.14
CA ILE A 112 1.79 14.65 -16.29
C ILE A 112 2.15 16.15 -16.24
N TYR A 113 1.32 16.98 -15.60
CA TYR A 113 1.55 18.43 -15.51
C TYR A 113 1.88 18.89 -14.09
N ASN A 114 1.20 18.30 -13.10
CA ASN A 114 1.25 18.69 -11.70
C ASN A 114 1.53 17.49 -10.79
N GLY A 115 2.28 16.50 -11.27
CA GLY A 115 2.79 15.41 -10.44
C GLY A 115 4.06 15.84 -9.72
N CYS A 116 4.29 15.33 -8.51
CA CYS A 116 5.46 15.66 -7.72
C CYS A 116 6.76 15.42 -8.51
N ILE A 117 6.89 14.26 -9.17
CA ILE A 117 8.10 13.93 -9.94
C ILE A 117 8.27 14.92 -11.11
N ARG A 118 7.17 15.25 -11.81
CA ARG A 118 7.21 16.25 -12.89
C ARG A 118 7.68 17.61 -12.40
N LEU A 119 7.23 18.03 -11.21
CA LEU A 119 7.64 19.31 -10.63
C LEU A 119 9.12 19.28 -10.23
N LEU A 120 9.65 18.15 -9.73
CA LEU A 120 11.08 17.99 -9.47
C LEU A 120 11.91 18.11 -10.77
N GLU A 121 11.48 17.48 -11.87
CA GLU A 121 12.16 17.62 -13.17
C GLU A 121 12.26 19.07 -13.63
N LEU A 122 11.20 19.86 -13.41
CA LEU A 122 11.18 21.29 -13.74
C LEU A 122 12.12 22.09 -12.83
N GLU A 123 12.11 21.84 -11.52
CA GLU A 123 12.98 22.51 -10.54
C GLU A 123 14.47 22.22 -10.75
N PHE A 124 14.82 20.99 -11.13
CA PHE A 124 16.19 20.60 -11.45
C PHE A 124 16.56 20.77 -12.93
N THR A 125 15.62 21.24 -13.76
CA THR A 125 15.80 21.45 -15.20
C THR A 125 16.38 20.22 -15.93
N LYS A 126 15.97 19.02 -15.54
CA LYS A 126 16.46 17.77 -16.13
C LYS A 126 15.43 16.63 -16.02
N PRO A 127 15.42 15.69 -16.97
CA PRO A 127 14.62 14.47 -16.83
C PRO A 127 15.13 13.61 -15.67
N LEU A 128 14.21 12.95 -14.98
CA LEU A 128 14.52 11.98 -13.93
C LEU A 128 14.04 10.60 -14.37
N HIS A 129 14.71 9.54 -13.92
CA HIS A 129 14.21 8.19 -14.10
C HIS A 129 13.13 7.88 -13.04
N TRP A 130 11.98 7.35 -13.46
CA TRP A 130 10.83 7.15 -12.57
C TRP A 130 10.75 5.69 -12.13
N PHE A 131 10.94 5.43 -10.84
CA PHE A 131 10.72 4.12 -10.24
C PHE A 131 9.34 4.06 -9.57
N ILE A 132 8.33 3.69 -10.33
CA ILE A 132 6.95 3.65 -9.83
C ILE A 132 6.63 2.29 -9.22
N CYS A 133 6.04 2.30 -8.02
CA CYS A 133 5.72 1.09 -7.26
C CYS A 133 4.85 0.10 -8.05
N GLN A 134 5.41 -1.07 -8.36
CA GLN A 134 4.72 -2.12 -9.09
C GLN A 134 3.57 -2.76 -8.29
N LEU A 135 3.69 -2.83 -6.95
CA LEU A 135 2.61 -3.34 -6.12
C LEU A 135 1.37 -2.45 -6.22
N HIS A 136 1.55 -1.12 -6.17
CA HIS A 136 0.44 -0.18 -6.39
C HIS A 136 -0.13 -0.32 -7.82
N GLY A 137 0.73 -0.53 -8.83
CA GLY A 137 0.29 -0.86 -10.18
C GLY A 137 -0.56 -2.13 -10.26
N ASN A 138 -0.18 -3.19 -9.55
CA ASN A 138 -0.90 -4.47 -9.50
C ASN A 138 -2.28 -4.37 -8.84
N GLU A 139 -2.50 -3.37 -7.97
CA GLU A 139 -3.82 -3.09 -7.38
C GLU A 139 -4.82 -2.52 -8.41
N LEU A 140 -4.35 -1.84 -9.46
CA LEU A 140 -5.22 -1.12 -10.40
C LEU A 140 -6.12 -2.06 -11.24
N PRO A 141 -5.63 -3.18 -11.82
CA PRO A 141 -6.48 -4.13 -12.52
C PRO A 141 -7.59 -4.72 -11.65
N LEU A 142 -7.27 -5.14 -10.43
CA LEU A 142 -8.27 -5.65 -9.47
C LEU A 142 -9.31 -4.58 -9.17
N ARG A 143 -8.88 -3.33 -8.97
CA ARG A 143 -9.77 -2.20 -8.78
C ARG A 143 -10.75 -2.00 -9.92
N HIS A 144 -10.25 -1.97 -11.14
CA HIS A 144 -11.11 -1.74 -12.31
C HIS A 144 -12.08 -2.90 -12.52
N LEU A 145 -11.62 -4.15 -12.38
CA LEU A 145 -12.49 -5.32 -12.48
C LEU A 145 -13.59 -5.30 -11.42
N PHE A 146 -13.23 -5.01 -10.16
CA PHE A 146 -14.19 -4.90 -9.07
C PHE A 146 -15.22 -3.80 -9.34
N GLN A 147 -14.80 -2.64 -9.82
CA GLN A 147 -15.71 -1.53 -10.15
C GLN A 147 -16.65 -1.84 -11.32
N ILE A 148 -16.24 -2.70 -12.26
CA ILE A 148 -17.10 -3.17 -13.35
C ILE A 148 -18.15 -4.14 -12.83
N ILE A 149 -17.77 -5.05 -11.92
CA ILE A 149 -18.64 -6.13 -11.43
C ILE A 149 -19.58 -5.67 -10.32
N ASP A 150 -19.05 -5.02 -9.27
CA ASP A 150 -19.82 -4.61 -8.09
C ASP A 150 -20.28 -3.15 -8.17
N GLY A 151 -19.57 -2.33 -8.96
CA GLY A 151 -19.85 -0.92 -9.10
C GLY A 151 -18.89 -0.01 -8.33
N LYS A 152 -19.07 1.29 -8.50
CA LYS A 152 -18.23 2.31 -7.85
C LYS A 152 -18.55 2.43 -6.35
N THR A 153 -17.60 3.02 -5.63
CA THR A 153 -17.73 3.30 -4.19
C THR A 153 -18.84 4.32 -3.91
N SER A 154 -19.50 4.19 -2.76
CA SER A 154 -20.50 5.16 -2.26
C SER A 154 -19.91 6.17 -1.27
N GLY A 155 -18.73 5.89 -0.73
CA GLY A 155 -18.03 6.71 0.25
C GLY A 155 -16.64 6.14 0.56
N PRO A 156 -15.90 6.72 1.52
CA PRO A 156 -14.49 6.39 1.78
C PRO A 156 -14.22 4.93 2.20
N ASN A 157 -15.24 4.26 2.76
CA ASN A 157 -15.13 2.90 3.30
C ASN A 157 -16.29 1.99 2.89
N SER A 158 -17.13 2.39 1.92
CA SER A 158 -18.31 1.62 1.53
C SER A 158 -18.45 1.46 0.01
N PHE A 159 -19.02 0.34 -0.40
CA PHE A 159 -19.34 0.00 -1.77
C PHE A 159 -20.85 0.04 -2.01
N LYS A 160 -21.26 0.32 -3.25
CA LYS A 160 -22.67 0.34 -3.64
C LYS A 160 -23.21 -1.06 -3.94
N GLY A 161 -22.39 -1.92 -4.52
CA GLY A 161 -22.79 -3.25 -4.94
C GLY A 161 -22.98 -4.22 -3.79
N VAL A 162 -23.63 -5.33 -4.11
CA VAL A 162 -24.03 -6.35 -3.15
C VAL A 162 -22.79 -7.04 -2.57
N ILE A 163 -21.82 -7.39 -3.41
CA ILE A 163 -20.59 -8.05 -2.99
C ILE A 163 -19.85 -7.13 -2.03
N GLY A 164 -19.60 -5.88 -2.43
CA GLY A 164 -18.84 -4.95 -1.61
C GLY A 164 -19.49 -4.66 -0.25
N LYS A 165 -20.83 -4.64 -0.16
CA LYS A 165 -21.55 -4.50 1.12
C LYS A 165 -21.36 -5.71 2.03
N GLU A 166 -21.44 -6.91 1.47
CA GLU A 166 -21.29 -8.17 2.24
C GLU A 166 -19.87 -8.37 2.75
N LEU A 167 -18.86 -7.77 2.11
CA LEU A 167 -17.47 -7.87 2.56
C LEU A 167 -17.20 -7.16 3.89
N ASN A 168 -18.07 -6.23 4.33
CA ASN A 168 -17.90 -5.53 5.60
C ASN A 168 -18.52 -6.30 6.78
N CYS A 169 -18.20 -7.59 6.89
CA CYS A 169 -18.63 -8.46 7.97
C CYS A 169 -17.46 -8.96 8.83
N ASP A 170 -17.82 -9.56 9.97
CA ASP A 170 -16.94 -10.41 10.76
C ASP A 170 -16.88 -11.81 10.16
N PHE A 171 -15.71 -12.21 9.67
CA PHE A 171 -15.45 -13.51 9.09
C PHE A 171 -15.11 -14.57 10.14
N THR A 172 -14.76 -14.18 11.38
CA THR A 172 -14.46 -15.14 12.45
C THR A 172 -15.68 -15.99 12.82
N CYS A 173 -16.89 -15.44 12.63
CA CYS A 173 -18.14 -16.15 12.84
C CYS A 173 -18.66 -16.91 11.60
N LYS A 174 -17.98 -16.82 10.45
CA LYS A 174 -18.42 -17.48 9.21
C LYS A 174 -17.68 -18.82 9.03
N PRO A 175 -18.37 -19.97 9.06
CA PRO A 175 -17.71 -21.25 8.82
C PRO A 175 -17.18 -21.36 7.39
N ILE A 176 -16.19 -22.22 7.18
CA ILE A 176 -15.76 -22.61 5.84
C ILE A 176 -16.84 -23.49 5.23
N ALA A 177 -17.27 -23.15 4.02
CA ALA A 177 -18.28 -23.88 3.27
C ALA A 177 -17.65 -25.04 2.47
N ALA A 178 -18.49 -25.93 1.96
CA ALA A 178 -18.09 -26.88 0.93
C ALA A 178 -18.02 -26.17 -0.44
N TYR A 179 -17.00 -25.32 -0.63
CA TYR A 179 -16.78 -24.57 -1.88
C TYR A 179 -16.05 -25.42 -2.92
N HIS A 180 -16.13 -24.99 -4.20
CA HIS A 180 -15.37 -25.61 -5.28
C HIS A 180 -13.94 -25.05 -5.34
N PRO A 181 -12.89 -25.89 -5.17
CA PRO A 181 -11.51 -25.43 -5.30
C PRO A 181 -11.21 -24.94 -6.71
N LEU A 182 -10.42 -23.88 -6.83
CA LEU A 182 -9.94 -23.40 -8.13
C LEU A 182 -8.57 -24.01 -8.40
N CYS A 183 -8.57 -25.26 -8.90
CA CYS A 183 -7.36 -26.04 -9.15
C CYS A 183 -6.46 -25.42 -10.23
N ASP A 184 -5.66 -24.43 -9.84
CA ASP A 184 -4.67 -23.77 -10.66
C ASP A 184 -3.28 -23.86 -10.00
N LYS A 185 -2.22 -23.50 -10.73
CA LYS A 185 -0.84 -23.63 -10.21
C LYS A 185 -0.63 -22.74 -8.99
N THR A 186 -0.49 -23.33 -7.81
CA THR A 186 -0.06 -22.63 -6.60
C THR A 186 1.31 -22.03 -6.84
N GLN A 187 1.43 -20.71 -6.75
CA GLN A 187 2.72 -20.05 -6.85
C GLN A 187 3.45 -20.24 -5.52
N LEU A 188 4.45 -21.13 -5.51
CA LEU A 188 5.34 -21.32 -4.37
C LEU A 188 6.33 -20.16 -4.31
N ILE A 189 6.45 -19.53 -3.14
CA ILE A 189 7.47 -18.51 -2.87
C ILE A 189 8.52 -19.08 -1.93
N ASP A 190 9.73 -18.52 -1.98
CA ASP A 190 10.79 -18.88 -1.05
C ASP A 190 10.36 -18.65 0.41
N SER A 191 10.78 -19.55 1.30
CA SER A 191 10.44 -19.51 2.71
C SER A 191 10.90 -18.23 3.42
N ASP A 192 12.03 -17.65 2.99
CA ASP A 192 12.57 -16.42 3.55
C ASP A 192 11.79 -15.19 3.07
N ILE A 193 11.26 -15.23 1.85
CA ILE A 193 10.33 -14.20 1.37
C ILE A 193 9.04 -14.27 2.20
N LEU A 194 8.48 -15.47 2.40
CA LEU A 194 7.27 -15.68 3.17
C LEU A 194 7.40 -15.16 4.62
N LYS A 195 8.55 -15.38 5.27
CA LYS A 195 8.83 -14.85 6.62
C LYS A 195 8.77 -13.32 6.69
N ASN A 196 9.27 -12.64 5.65
CA ASN A 196 9.35 -11.19 5.55
C ASN A 196 8.04 -10.51 5.09
N LEU A 197 7.01 -11.28 4.74
CA LEU A 197 5.69 -10.72 4.41
C LEU A 197 4.99 -10.15 5.64
N ASN A 198 4.23 -9.07 5.43
CA ASN A 198 3.36 -8.52 6.46
C ASN A 198 2.13 -9.42 6.69
N LYS A 199 1.34 -9.12 7.73
CA LYS A 199 0.17 -9.94 8.12
C LYS A 199 -0.84 -10.12 6.97
N ASP A 200 -1.18 -9.04 6.26
CA ASP A 200 -2.16 -9.09 5.17
C ASP A 200 -1.62 -9.88 3.96
N GLN A 201 -0.33 -9.80 3.67
CA GLN A 201 0.33 -10.55 2.61
C GLN A 201 0.45 -12.04 2.93
N LYS A 202 0.77 -12.39 4.18
CA LYS A 202 0.75 -13.79 4.66
C LYS A 202 -0.64 -14.38 4.57
N TYR A 203 -1.66 -13.59 4.94
CA TYR A 203 -3.04 -14.01 4.79
C TYR A 203 -3.38 -14.26 3.31
N LEU A 204 -3.01 -13.34 2.41
CA LEU A 204 -3.22 -13.49 0.97
C LEU A 204 -2.61 -14.80 0.44
N TYR A 205 -1.37 -15.10 0.85
CA TYR A 205 -0.69 -16.32 0.44
C TYR A 205 -1.45 -17.58 0.90
N ASN A 206 -1.75 -17.64 2.20
CA ASN A 206 -2.41 -18.81 2.81
C ASN A 206 -3.84 -19.01 2.28
N ILE A 207 -4.59 -17.92 2.08
CA ILE A 207 -5.97 -18.01 1.60
C ILE A 207 -6.05 -18.33 0.11
N CYS A 208 -5.10 -17.87 -0.72
CA CYS A 208 -4.98 -18.34 -2.11
C CYS A 208 -4.70 -19.85 -2.15
N HIS A 209 -3.75 -20.33 -1.34
CA HIS A 209 -3.47 -21.76 -1.24
C HIS A 209 -4.71 -22.57 -0.82
N ALA A 210 -5.48 -22.07 0.15
CA ALA A 210 -6.73 -22.70 0.57
C ALA A 210 -7.73 -22.77 -0.60
N VAL A 211 -7.99 -21.65 -1.27
CA VAL A 211 -8.90 -21.58 -2.43
C VAL A 211 -8.49 -22.56 -3.54
N GLN A 212 -7.19 -22.69 -3.81
CA GLN A 212 -6.69 -23.57 -4.87
C GLN A 212 -6.78 -25.06 -4.51
N THR A 213 -6.51 -25.41 -3.25
CA THR A 213 -6.42 -26.81 -2.79
C THR A 213 -7.71 -27.35 -2.19
N GLY A 214 -8.65 -26.48 -1.80
CA GLY A 214 -9.82 -26.84 -1.02
C GLY A 214 -9.54 -26.99 0.48
N ILE A 215 -8.28 -26.87 0.92
CA ILE A 215 -7.87 -27.16 2.29
C ILE A 215 -7.63 -25.85 3.04
N CYS A 216 -8.49 -25.54 4.00
CA CYS A 216 -8.35 -24.38 4.90
C CYS A 216 -8.05 -24.86 6.33
N SER A 217 -6.97 -24.39 6.93
CA SER A 217 -6.68 -24.69 8.34
C SER A 217 -7.64 -23.97 9.29
N SER A 218 -7.80 -24.49 10.50
CA SER A 218 -8.61 -23.85 11.55
C SER A 218 -8.06 -22.49 11.98
N GLU A 219 -6.73 -22.33 12.01
CA GLU A 219 -6.12 -21.02 12.29
C GLU A 219 -6.49 -20.01 11.20
N LEU A 220 -6.37 -20.37 9.92
CA LEU A 220 -6.72 -19.49 8.82
C LEU A 220 -8.22 -19.15 8.80
N ALA A 221 -9.08 -20.14 9.08
CA ALA A 221 -10.53 -19.97 9.10
C ALA A 221 -10.99 -18.98 10.18
N SER A 222 -10.32 -18.97 11.33
CA SER A 222 -10.61 -18.10 12.48
C SER A 222 -9.98 -16.70 12.38
N MET A 223 -9.17 -16.43 11.35
CA MET A 223 -8.55 -15.12 11.16
C MET A 223 -9.51 -14.12 10.50
N GLN A 224 -9.48 -12.89 11.01
CA GLN A 224 -10.17 -11.74 10.42
C GLN A 224 -9.25 -10.99 9.45
N PRO A 225 -9.59 -10.88 8.15
CA PRO A 225 -8.95 -9.93 7.26
C PRO A 225 -9.08 -8.49 7.76
N GLY A 226 -8.08 -7.64 7.49
CA GLY A 226 -8.10 -6.22 7.86
C GLY A 226 -9.37 -5.46 7.40
N PRO A 227 -9.70 -4.31 7.98
CA PRO A 227 -10.87 -3.52 7.58
C PRO A 227 -10.74 -3.00 6.13
N ILE A 228 -11.86 -2.91 5.42
CA ILE A 228 -11.89 -2.38 4.05
C ILE A 228 -11.42 -0.92 4.06
N HIS A 229 -10.47 -0.61 3.18
CA HIS A 229 -10.00 0.74 2.92
C HIS A 229 -9.71 0.89 1.43
N HIS A 230 -10.23 1.93 0.77
CA HIS A 230 -10.14 2.06 -0.70
C HIS A 230 -8.73 2.31 -1.24
N ALA A 231 -7.76 2.55 -0.36
CA ALA A 231 -6.33 2.62 -0.69
C ALA A 231 -5.57 1.30 -0.46
N ARG A 232 -6.23 0.22 0.00
CA ARG A 232 -5.58 -1.07 0.30
C ARG A 232 -6.33 -2.22 -0.39
N TRP A 233 -6.01 -2.47 -1.65
CA TRP A 233 -6.70 -3.48 -2.45
C TRP A 233 -6.35 -4.91 -2.05
N THR A 234 -5.18 -5.12 -1.43
CA THR A 234 -4.82 -6.40 -0.82
C THR A 234 -5.84 -6.85 0.23
N THR A 235 -6.34 -5.91 1.04
CA THR A 235 -7.35 -6.23 2.07
C THR A 235 -8.68 -6.61 1.44
N LEU A 236 -9.07 -5.96 0.34
CA LEU A 236 -10.25 -6.34 -0.43
C LEU A 236 -10.10 -7.74 -1.03
N ALA A 237 -8.95 -8.04 -1.63
CA ALA A 237 -8.64 -9.37 -2.19
C ALA A 237 -8.78 -10.46 -1.13
N ASN A 238 -8.18 -10.24 0.06
CA ASN A 238 -8.28 -11.16 1.19
C ASN A 238 -9.73 -11.41 1.61
N ARG A 239 -10.56 -10.35 1.69
CA ARG A 239 -11.97 -10.49 2.04
C ARG A 239 -12.79 -11.20 0.97
N LEU A 240 -12.51 -10.96 -0.31
CA LEU A 240 -13.15 -11.67 -1.44
C LEU A 240 -12.84 -13.17 -1.41
N LEU A 241 -11.57 -13.54 -1.24
CA LEU A 241 -11.15 -14.93 -1.10
C LEU A 241 -11.81 -15.58 0.13
N ARG A 242 -11.84 -14.86 1.24
CA ARG A 242 -12.46 -15.34 2.48
C ARG A 242 -13.98 -15.49 2.37
N SER A 243 -14.64 -14.62 1.62
CA SER A 243 -16.08 -14.70 1.30
C SER A 243 -16.38 -15.92 0.41
N TYR A 244 -15.57 -16.15 -0.62
CA TYR A 244 -15.71 -17.30 -1.52
C TYR A 244 -15.67 -18.63 -0.77
N ILE A 245 -14.65 -18.85 0.06
CA ILE A 245 -14.54 -20.12 0.80
C ILE A 245 -15.60 -20.28 1.91
N SER A 246 -16.35 -19.22 2.24
CA SER A 246 -17.48 -19.26 3.17
C SER A 246 -18.83 -19.37 2.49
N THR A 247 -18.87 -19.48 1.16
CA THR A 247 -20.11 -19.50 0.39
C THR A 247 -20.24 -20.85 -0.31
N ILE A 248 -21.32 -21.59 -0.01
CA ILE A 248 -21.57 -22.92 -0.61
C ILE A 248 -21.77 -22.80 -2.13
N HIS A 249 -22.52 -21.78 -2.55
CA HIS A 249 -22.81 -21.50 -3.95
C HIS A 249 -22.40 -20.06 -4.28
N PRO A 250 -21.11 -19.81 -4.54
CA PRO A 250 -20.63 -18.47 -4.87
C PRO A 250 -21.27 -18.00 -6.19
N THR A 251 -21.61 -16.71 -6.27
CA THR A 251 -22.16 -16.14 -7.51
C THR A 251 -21.12 -16.17 -8.64
N PRO A 252 -21.55 -16.15 -9.92
CA PRO A 252 -20.62 -16.03 -11.04
C PRO A 252 -19.70 -14.79 -10.93
N GLU A 253 -20.23 -13.68 -10.40
CA GLU A 253 -19.51 -12.43 -10.18
C GLU A 253 -18.40 -12.58 -9.12
N LEU A 254 -18.72 -13.18 -7.97
CA LEU A 254 -17.74 -13.46 -6.91
C LEU A 254 -16.67 -14.43 -7.40
N THR A 255 -17.09 -15.49 -8.09
CA THR A 255 -16.18 -16.50 -8.67
C THR A 255 -15.22 -15.85 -9.66
N ARG A 256 -15.70 -14.95 -10.52
CA ARG A 256 -14.87 -14.23 -11.50
C ARG A 256 -13.81 -13.34 -10.81
N LEU A 257 -14.17 -12.64 -9.74
CA LEU A 257 -13.23 -11.83 -8.96
C LEU A 257 -12.15 -12.69 -8.30
N VAL A 258 -12.56 -13.79 -7.67
CA VAL A 258 -11.67 -14.72 -6.99
C VAL A 258 -10.71 -15.39 -7.97
N ASN A 259 -11.21 -15.81 -9.12
CA ASN A 259 -10.39 -16.40 -10.18
C ASN A 259 -9.32 -15.40 -10.67
N PHE A 260 -9.69 -14.14 -10.89
CA PHE A 260 -8.73 -13.09 -11.22
C PHE A 260 -7.68 -12.90 -10.11
N ILE A 261 -8.11 -12.95 -8.85
CA ILE A 261 -7.19 -12.77 -7.72
C ILE A 261 -6.15 -13.90 -7.68
N VAL A 262 -6.61 -15.14 -7.74
CA VAL A 262 -5.76 -16.34 -7.62
C VAL A 262 -4.84 -16.51 -8.82
N ASN A 263 -5.30 -16.18 -10.03
CA ASN A 263 -4.55 -16.45 -11.26
C ASN A 263 -3.72 -15.28 -11.77
N TYR A 264 -4.01 -14.06 -11.33
CA TYR A 264 -3.28 -12.87 -11.78
C TYR A 264 -2.78 -12.02 -10.63
N TYR A 265 -3.69 -11.50 -9.79
CA TYR A 265 -3.31 -10.52 -8.76
C TYR A 265 -2.26 -11.05 -7.78
N ALA A 266 -2.54 -12.18 -7.13
CA ALA A 266 -1.65 -12.77 -6.14
C ALA A 266 -0.35 -13.29 -6.79
N PRO A 267 -0.38 -13.95 -7.96
CA PRO A 267 0.86 -14.37 -8.60
C PRO A 267 1.79 -13.23 -9.02
N VAL A 268 1.25 -12.13 -9.57
CA VAL A 268 2.05 -10.93 -9.85
C VAL A 268 2.57 -10.33 -8.54
N TRP A 269 1.74 -10.25 -7.51
CA TRP A 269 2.12 -9.70 -6.20
C TRP A 269 3.33 -10.42 -5.61
N PHE A 270 3.29 -11.75 -5.58
CA PHE A 270 4.34 -12.57 -5.02
C PHE A 270 5.59 -12.62 -5.90
N ARG A 271 5.45 -12.54 -7.23
CA ARG A 271 6.59 -12.35 -8.14
C ARG A 271 7.33 -11.03 -7.89
N ILE A 272 6.60 -9.93 -7.70
CA ILE A 272 7.20 -8.63 -7.33
C ILE A 272 7.90 -8.72 -5.98
N LYS A 273 7.27 -9.37 -4.98
CA LYS A 273 7.89 -9.56 -3.66
C LYS A 273 9.14 -10.44 -3.70
N SER A 274 9.22 -11.36 -4.66
CA SER A 274 10.37 -12.23 -4.86
C SER A 274 11.50 -11.57 -5.64
N ASN A 275 11.19 -10.60 -6.49
CA ASN A 275 12.15 -9.88 -7.32
C ASN A 275 11.94 -8.36 -7.15
N PRO A 276 12.24 -7.79 -5.96
CA PRO A 276 11.91 -6.40 -5.63
C PRO A 276 12.87 -5.38 -6.23
N ILE A 277 14.00 -5.82 -6.79
CA ILE A 277 15.03 -4.93 -7.34
C ILE A 277 14.50 -4.31 -8.63
N CYS A 278 14.77 -3.02 -8.85
CA CYS A 278 14.24 -2.28 -9.99
C CYS A 278 14.64 -2.87 -11.36
N THR A 279 15.80 -3.55 -11.45
CA THR A 279 16.27 -4.23 -12.66
C THR A 279 15.40 -5.42 -13.07
N ASP A 280 14.65 -6.01 -12.14
CA ASP A 280 13.70 -7.09 -12.41
C ASP A 280 12.28 -6.60 -12.70
N GLY A 281 12.05 -5.29 -12.57
CA GLY A 281 10.75 -4.65 -12.80
C GLY A 281 10.06 -5.12 -14.11
N PRO A 282 10.73 -5.05 -15.27
CA PRO A 282 10.14 -5.51 -16.53
C PRO A 282 9.77 -7.00 -16.54
N LYS A 283 10.50 -7.84 -15.80
CA LYS A 283 10.25 -9.28 -15.73
C LYS A 283 9.06 -9.62 -14.83
N ASN A 284 8.66 -8.73 -13.91
CA ASN A 284 7.61 -9.02 -12.93
C ASN A 284 6.19 -9.02 -13.51
N ILE A 285 5.97 -8.43 -14.69
CA ILE A 285 4.64 -8.19 -15.25
C ILE A 285 4.20 -9.32 -16.22
N PHE A 286 5.15 -10.14 -16.70
CA PHE A 286 4.87 -11.26 -17.60
C PHE A 286 4.82 -12.58 -16.83
N LEU A 287 3.63 -12.99 -16.38
CA LEU A 287 3.40 -14.30 -15.76
C LEU A 287 3.52 -15.44 -16.78
#